data_AF-A0A971AN03-F1
#
_entry.id   AF-A0A971AN03-F1
#
_cell.length_a   1.000
_cell.length_b   1.000
_cell.length_c   1.000
_cell.angle_alpha   90.00
_cell.angle_beta   90.00
_cell.angle_gamma   90.00
#
_symmetry.space_group_name_H-M   'P 1'
#
loop_
_entity.id
_entity.type
_entity.pdbx_description
1 polymer ?
#
loop_
_entity_poly.entity_id
_entity_poly.type
_entity_poly.pdbx_seq_one_letter_code
_entity_poly.pdbx_strand_id
1 'polypeptide(L)'
;MSKRKYLFIALGGVVVLALVATAVWLTSERSPEETVEIYLRALKKGDAAKVVSLADPQYLKNVAEIYEMELREYKQYIIRNFDSAYWQVDFHWEIDEAKITGDQAWVSGTVFVGEKDSAEFNVHLVKRGRKWYLDPTGVQ
;
A
#
# COMPACT_ATOMS: atom_id res chain seq x y z
N MET A 1 5.32 -22.75 -49.42
CA MET A 1 6.06 -22.11 -48.31
C MET A 1 5.82 -22.89 -47.02
N SER A 2 6.89 -23.32 -46.33
CA SER A 2 6.85 -24.39 -45.32
C SER A 2 6.28 -23.93 -43.97
N LYS A 3 5.26 -24.66 -43.47
CA LYS A 3 4.57 -24.49 -42.17
C LYS A 3 5.52 -24.35 -40.96
N ARG A 4 6.77 -24.82 -41.10
CA ARG A 4 7.81 -24.73 -40.05
C ARG A 4 8.22 -23.29 -39.73
N LYS A 5 8.25 -22.37 -40.71
CA LYS A 5 8.68 -20.97 -40.48
C LYS A 5 7.73 -20.18 -39.59
N TYR A 6 6.42 -20.41 -39.69
CA TYR A 6 5.41 -19.76 -38.85
C TYR A 6 5.44 -20.27 -37.40
N LEU A 7 5.81 -21.55 -37.18
CA LEU A 7 5.93 -22.13 -35.84
C LEU A 7 7.06 -21.47 -35.02
N PHE A 8 8.21 -21.20 -35.66
CA PHE A 8 9.34 -20.53 -34.99
C PHE A 8 9.05 -19.07 -34.65
N ILE A 9 8.32 -18.35 -35.50
CA ILE A 9 7.92 -16.96 -35.25
C ILE A 9 6.87 -16.88 -34.13
N ALA A 10 5.92 -17.82 -34.10
CA ALA A 10 4.93 -17.91 -33.02
C ALA A 10 5.56 -18.27 -31.66
N LEU A 11 6.49 -19.23 -31.64
CA LEU A 11 7.23 -19.60 -30.43
C LEU A 11 8.11 -18.46 -29.91
N GLY A 12 8.80 -17.72 -30.81
CA GLY A 12 9.59 -16.56 -30.44
C GLY A 12 8.74 -15.43 -29.84
N GLY A 13 7.56 -15.16 -30.41
CA GLY A 13 6.64 -14.14 -29.88
C GLY A 13 6.09 -14.46 -28.49
N VAL A 14 5.76 -15.73 -28.22
CA VAL A 14 5.26 -16.17 -26.89
C VAL A 14 6.33 -16.05 -25.80
N VAL A 15 7.59 -16.38 -26.12
CA VAL A 15 8.71 -16.25 -25.16
C VAL A 15 8.97 -14.78 -24.81
N VAL A 16 8.91 -13.88 -25.79
CA VAL A 16 9.09 -12.44 -25.56
C VAL A 16 7.94 -11.87 -24.71
N LEU A 17 6.69 -12.25 -24.99
CA LEU A 17 5.55 -11.81 -24.17
C LEU A 17 5.61 -12.33 -22.74
N ALA A 18 6.05 -13.57 -22.53
CA ALA A 18 6.25 -14.13 -21.19
C ALA A 18 7.36 -13.40 -20.43
N LEU A 19 8.47 -13.04 -21.09
CA LEU A 19 9.54 -12.25 -20.49
C LEU A 19 9.10 -10.83 -20.15
N VAL A 20 8.33 -10.18 -21.03
CA VAL A 20 7.75 -8.85 -20.76
C VAL A 20 6.74 -8.90 -19.62
N ALA A 21 5.86 -9.91 -19.60
CA ALA A 21 4.91 -10.10 -18.50
C ALA A 21 5.63 -10.38 -17.17
N THR A 22 6.71 -11.17 -17.19
CA THR A 22 7.52 -11.45 -16.00
C THR A 22 8.30 -10.22 -15.54
N ALA A 23 8.82 -9.41 -16.46
CA ALA A 23 9.49 -8.15 -16.17
C ALA A 23 8.51 -7.13 -15.57
N VAL A 24 7.33 -6.96 -16.17
CA VAL A 24 6.25 -6.10 -15.64
C VAL A 24 5.77 -6.59 -14.27
N TRP A 25 5.74 -7.90 -14.05
CA TRP A 25 5.40 -8.50 -12.76
C TRP A 25 6.52 -8.37 -11.71
N LEU A 26 7.77 -8.21 -12.14
CA LEU A 26 8.93 -7.91 -11.28
C LEU A 26 9.03 -6.42 -10.93
N THR A 27 8.56 -5.52 -11.80
CA THR A 27 8.65 -4.06 -11.59
C THR A 27 7.44 -3.44 -10.91
N SER A 28 6.35 -4.19 -10.69
CA SER A 28 5.16 -3.68 -10.00
C SER A 28 5.28 -3.75 -8.46
N GLU A 29 6.48 -3.61 -7.91
CA GLU A 29 6.66 -3.36 -6.47
C GLU A 29 6.28 -1.91 -6.21
N ARG A 30 5.21 -1.69 -5.42
CA ARG A 30 4.84 -0.32 -5.02
C ARG A 30 5.95 0.27 -4.17
N SER A 31 6.21 1.56 -4.32
CA SER A 31 7.13 2.25 -3.40
C SER A 31 6.46 2.50 -2.04
N PRO A 32 7.24 2.82 -0.99
CA PRO A 32 6.68 3.29 0.28
C PRO A 32 5.78 4.52 0.13
N GLU A 33 6.21 5.50 -0.67
CA GLU A 33 5.48 6.74 -0.98
C GLU A 33 4.14 6.44 -1.65
N GLU A 34 4.13 5.60 -2.69
CA GLU A 34 2.91 5.15 -3.34
C GLU A 34 1.96 4.45 -2.36
N THR A 35 2.51 3.70 -1.40
CA THR A 35 1.71 3.02 -0.36
C THR A 35 1.05 4.03 0.57
N VAL A 36 1.77 5.07 0.98
CA VAL A 36 1.22 6.18 1.79
C VAL A 36 0.20 7.01 1.00
N GLU A 37 0.45 7.31 -0.27
CA GLU A 37 -0.54 8.01 -1.10
C GLU A 37 -1.85 7.23 -1.23
N ILE A 38 -1.77 5.91 -1.43
CA ILE A 38 -2.97 5.06 -1.49
C ILE A 38 -3.71 5.08 -0.15
N TYR A 39 -2.98 5.11 0.97
CA TYR A 39 -3.56 5.25 2.31
C TYR A 39 -4.29 6.58 2.48
N LEU A 40 -3.64 7.71 2.18
CA LEU A 40 -4.23 9.05 2.27
C LEU A 40 -5.46 9.20 1.35
N ARG A 41 -5.40 8.65 0.13
CA ARG A 41 -6.56 8.59 -0.79
C ARG A 41 -7.69 7.74 -0.22
N ALA A 42 -7.39 6.62 0.44
CA ALA A 42 -8.39 5.77 1.08
C ALA A 42 -9.04 6.47 2.27
N LEU A 43 -8.26 7.19 3.09
CA LEU A 43 -8.78 8.07 4.15
C LEU A 43 -9.73 9.12 3.57
N LYS A 44 -9.31 9.87 2.54
CA LYS A 44 -10.13 10.91 1.89
C LYS A 44 -11.47 10.37 1.36
N LYS A 45 -11.48 9.14 0.85
CA LYS A 45 -12.68 8.50 0.26
C LYS A 45 -13.54 7.72 1.24
N GLY A 46 -13.05 7.48 2.45
CA GLY A 46 -13.70 6.56 3.37
C GLY A 46 -13.68 5.11 2.99
N ASP A 47 -12.64 4.69 2.27
CA ASP A 47 -12.45 3.29 1.95
C ASP A 47 -11.78 2.56 3.12
N ALA A 48 -12.58 2.27 4.14
CA ALA A 48 -12.14 1.54 5.34
C ALA A 48 -11.48 0.20 5.00
N ALA A 49 -12.04 -0.53 4.03
CA ALA A 49 -11.52 -1.82 3.59
C ALA A 49 -10.12 -1.65 2.98
N LYS A 50 -9.91 -0.59 2.20
CA LYS A 50 -8.61 -0.27 1.64
C LYS A 50 -7.61 0.12 2.72
N VAL A 51 -7.99 0.95 3.69
CA VAL A 51 -7.15 1.30 4.85
C VAL A 51 -6.68 0.04 5.57
N VAL A 52 -7.60 -0.84 5.95
CA VAL A 52 -7.28 -2.11 6.64
C VAL A 52 -6.40 -3.02 5.77
N SER A 53 -6.52 -2.98 4.44
CA SER A 53 -5.69 -3.78 3.53
C SER A 53 -4.22 -3.33 3.44
N LEU A 54 -3.91 -2.09 3.86
CA LEU A 54 -2.58 -1.52 3.83
C LEU A 54 -1.83 -1.70 5.17
N ALA A 55 -2.52 -2.03 6.26
CA ALA A 55 -1.89 -2.29 7.55
C ALA A 55 -1.12 -3.62 7.55
N ASP A 56 0.00 -3.68 8.29
CA ASP A 56 0.84 -4.89 8.37
C ASP A 56 -0.01 -6.06 8.90
N PRO A 57 -0.12 -7.17 8.14
CA PRO A 57 -0.88 -8.33 8.59
C PRO A 57 -0.35 -8.91 9.91
N GLN A 58 0.95 -8.81 10.19
CA GLN A 58 1.49 -9.29 11.47
C GLN A 58 1.05 -8.39 12.63
N TYR A 59 1.10 -7.07 12.45
CA TYR A 59 0.54 -6.12 13.41
C TYR A 59 -0.94 -6.40 13.69
N LEU A 60 -1.76 -6.50 12.63
CA LEU A 60 -3.19 -6.77 12.78
C LEU A 60 -3.46 -8.10 13.50
N LYS A 61 -2.64 -9.12 13.27
CA LYS A 61 -2.74 -10.41 13.97
C LYS A 61 -2.44 -10.26 15.45
N ASN A 62 -1.34 -9.61 15.81
CA ASN A 62 -0.95 -9.39 17.20
C ASN A 62 -2.02 -8.61 17.96
N VAL A 63 -2.60 -7.57 17.34
CA VAL A 63 -3.66 -6.78 17.97
C VAL A 63 -4.94 -7.59 18.12
N ALA A 64 -5.34 -8.37 17.10
CA ALA A 64 -6.50 -9.25 17.21
C ALA A 64 -6.36 -10.25 18.37
N GLU A 65 -5.16 -10.81 18.58
CA GLU A 65 -4.86 -11.70 19.71
C GLU A 65 -5.00 -10.98 21.07
N ILE A 66 -4.56 -9.73 21.19
CA ILE A 66 -4.72 -8.92 22.43
C ILE A 66 -6.20 -8.70 22.76
N TYR A 67 -7.04 -8.49 21.75
CA TYR A 67 -8.48 -8.31 21.93
C TYR A 67 -9.24 -9.64 22.02
N GLU A 68 -8.55 -10.78 21.99
CA GLU A 68 -9.16 -12.12 21.97
C GLU A 68 -10.16 -12.31 20.82
N MET A 69 -9.89 -11.69 19.67
CA MET A 69 -10.72 -11.73 18.47
C MET A 69 -10.05 -12.52 17.35
N GLU A 70 -10.86 -13.22 16.56
CA GLU A 70 -10.40 -13.76 15.28
C GLU A 70 -9.96 -12.61 14.35
N LEU A 71 -8.83 -12.77 13.64
CA LEU A 71 -8.29 -11.70 12.77
C LEU A 71 -9.33 -11.20 11.76
N ARG A 72 -10.18 -12.09 11.23
CA ARG A 72 -11.26 -11.71 10.31
C ARG A 72 -12.29 -10.81 11.00
N GLU A 73 -12.67 -11.15 12.22
CA GLU A 73 -13.63 -10.39 13.02
C GLU A 73 -13.04 -9.04 13.41
N TYR A 74 -11.77 -9.00 13.84
CA TYR A 74 -11.07 -7.77 14.17
C TYR A 74 -11.01 -6.80 12.98
N LYS A 75 -10.70 -7.29 11.77
CA LYS A 75 -10.75 -6.47 10.54
C LYS A 75 -12.15 -5.92 10.27
N GLN A 76 -13.20 -6.72 10.45
CA GLN A 76 -14.58 -6.26 10.28
C GLN A 76 -14.98 -5.25 11.35
N TYR A 77 -14.52 -5.43 12.58
CA TYR A 77 -14.69 -4.49 13.66
C TYR A 77 -14.08 -3.13 13.32
N ILE A 78 -12.83 -3.09 12.85
CA ILE A 78 -12.22 -1.84 12.38
C ILE A 78 -13.06 -1.22 11.27
N ILE A 79 -13.43 -1.98 10.23
CA ILE A 79 -14.19 -1.46 9.09
C ILE A 79 -15.54 -0.87 9.52
N ARG A 80 -16.26 -1.51 10.45
CA ARG A 80 -17.56 -1.05 10.95
C ARG A 80 -17.47 0.18 11.82
N ASN A 81 -16.39 0.29 12.59
CA ASN A 81 -16.14 1.41 13.49
C ASN A 81 -15.18 2.44 12.87
N PHE A 82 -14.90 2.32 11.56
CA PHE A 82 -14.06 3.25 10.84
C PHE A 82 -14.87 4.52 10.60
N ASP A 83 -14.87 5.37 11.62
CA ASP A 83 -15.29 6.76 11.49
C ASP A 83 -14.07 7.55 11.04
N SER A 84 -14.18 8.20 9.89
CA SER A 84 -13.17 9.16 9.49
C SER A 84 -13.85 10.49 9.33
N ALA A 85 -13.60 11.33 10.33
CA ALA A 85 -13.82 12.76 10.24
C ALA A 85 -13.22 13.36 8.94
N TYR A 86 -12.20 12.70 8.36
CA TYR A 86 -11.52 13.10 7.13
C TYR A 86 -12.35 13.01 5.84
N TRP A 87 -13.54 12.40 5.82
CA TRP A 87 -14.34 12.28 4.57
C TRP A 87 -15.10 13.56 4.25
N GLN A 88 -15.33 14.37 5.28
CA GLN A 88 -16.07 15.62 5.17
C GLN A 88 -15.15 16.82 4.99
N VAL A 89 -13.84 16.60 5.02
CA VAL A 89 -12.83 17.65 5.00
C VAL A 89 -12.06 17.55 3.69
N ASP A 90 -12.10 18.61 2.88
CA ASP A 90 -11.28 18.67 1.68
C ASP A 90 -9.83 18.92 2.08
N PHE A 91 -9.01 17.88 2.01
CA PHE A 91 -7.58 17.95 2.27
C PHE A 91 -6.75 17.50 1.07
N HIS A 92 -5.55 18.05 0.95
CA HIS A 92 -4.49 17.58 0.07
C HIS A 92 -3.24 17.27 0.88
N TRP A 93 -2.22 16.70 0.26
CA TRP A 93 -0.99 16.35 0.94
C TRP A 93 0.21 16.52 0.03
N GLU A 94 1.35 16.74 0.65
CA GLU A 94 2.66 16.74 0.03
C GLU A 94 3.55 15.74 0.77
N ILE A 95 4.30 14.92 0.03
CA ILE A 95 5.31 14.03 0.61
C ILE A 95 6.64 14.75 0.52
N ASP A 96 7.29 14.94 1.66
CA ASP A 96 8.54 15.69 1.77
C ASP A 96 9.75 14.77 1.62
N GLU A 97 9.71 13.61 2.28
CA GLU A 97 10.85 12.70 2.34
C GLU A 97 10.40 11.25 2.50
N ALA A 98 11.16 10.33 1.89
CA ALA A 98 11.08 8.91 2.17
C ALA A 98 12.48 8.35 2.46
N LYS A 99 12.65 7.80 3.67
CA LYS A 99 13.87 7.09 4.08
C LYS A 99 13.63 5.61 4.01
N ILE A 100 14.42 4.89 3.21
CA ILE A 100 14.30 3.44 3.05
C ILE A 100 15.56 2.78 3.60
N THR A 101 15.39 1.89 4.57
CA THR A 101 16.47 1.12 5.21
C THR A 101 16.13 -0.36 5.17
N GLY A 102 16.57 -1.05 4.12
CA GLY A 102 16.28 -2.47 3.91
C GLY A 102 14.78 -2.71 3.77
N ASP A 103 14.20 -3.48 4.69
CA ASP A 103 12.77 -3.81 4.73
C ASP A 103 11.93 -2.83 5.57
N GLN A 104 12.49 -1.68 5.94
CA GLN A 104 11.79 -0.62 6.67
C GLN A 104 11.83 0.69 5.88
N ALA A 105 10.78 1.49 6.03
CA ALA A 105 10.73 2.84 5.46
C ALA A 105 9.98 3.81 6.38
N TRP A 106 10.36 5.09 6.30
CA TRP A 106 9.65 6.20 6.93
C TRP A 106 9.34 7.23 5.85
N VAL A 107 8.06 7.56 5.71
CA VAL A 107 7.58 8.55 4.76
C VAL A 107 6.97 9.69 5.55
N SER A 108 7.55 10.88 5.41
CA SER A 108 7.07 12.10 6.04
C SER A 108 6.52 13.08 5.02
N GLY A 109 5.60 13.91 5.47
CA GLY A 109 4.96 14.90 4.62
C GLY A 109 4.04 15.81 5.41
N THR A 110 3.28 16.63 4.70
CA THR A 110 2.29 17.53 5.29
C THR A 110 0.92 17.28 4.69
N VAL A 111 -0.11 17.17 5.53
CA VAL A 111 -1.52 17.22 5.12
C VAL A 111 -2.03 18.64 5.33
N PHE A 112 -2.71 19.17 4.32
CA PHE A 112 -3.30 20.51 4.32
C PHE A 112 -4.83 20.40 4.28
N VAL A 113 -5.50 21.04 5.23
CA VAL A 113 -6.95 21.12 5.37
C VAL A 113 -7.38 22.55 5.04
N GLY A 114 -8.07 22.73 3.92
CA GLY A 114 -8.37 24.08 3.42
C GLY A 114 -7.11 24.91 3.15
N GLU A 115 -7.19 26.22 3.36
CA GLU A 115 -6.08 27.16 3.08
C GLU A 115 -5.19 27.46 4.30
N LYS A 116 -5.64 27.13 5.53
CA LYS A 116 -5.04 27.65 6.77
C LYS A 116 -4.55 26.60 7.74
N ASP A 117 -5.04 25.37 7.63
CA ASP A 117 -4.70 24.32 8.57
C ASP A 117 -3.79 23.30 7.89
N SER A 118 -2.70 22.93 8.56
CA SER A 118 -1.78 21.89 8.09
C SER A 118 -1.25 21.09 9.27
N ALA A 119 -0.96 19.81 9.03
CA ALA A 119 -0.35 18.91 9.99
C ALA A 119 0.71 18.05 9.33
N GLU A 120 1.89 18.00 9.94
CA GLU A 120 2.94 17.07 9.53
C GLU A 120 2.54 15.62 9.88
N PHE A 121 2.91 14.70 9.01
CA PHE A 121 2.80 13.26 9.25
C PHE A 121 4.15 12.58 9.08
N ASN A 122 4.32 11.47 9.80
CA ASN A 122 5.43 10.55 9.63
C ASN A 122 4.87 9.12 9.74
N VAL A 123 4.93 8.38 8.64
CA VAL A 123 4.36 7.05 8.50
C VAL A 123 5.48 6.05 8.37
N HIS A 124 5.53 5.10 9.30
CA HIS A 124 6.42 3.95 9.22
C HIS A 124 5.79 2.82 8.40
N LEU A 125 6.61 2.19 7.55
CA LEU A 125 6.24 1.06 6.73
C LEU A 125 7.24 -0.09 6.87
N VAL A 126 6.71 -1.31 6.81
CA VAL A 126 7.49 -2.56 6.77
C VAL A 126 7.24 -3.31 5.46
N LYS A 127 8.31 -3.87 4.88
CA LYS A 127 8.22 -4.71 3.69
C LYS A 127 7.93 -6.16 4.08
N ARG A 128 6.86 -6.74 3.53
CA ARG A 128 6.56 -8.18 3.61
C ARG A 128 6.52 -8.75 2.20
N GLY A 129 7.59 -9.46 1.83
CA GLY A 129 7.79 -9.93 0.46
C GLY A 129 7.95 -8.76 -0.51
N ARG A 130 6.99 -8.57 -1.42
CA ARG A 130 7.03 -7.53 -2.47
C ARG A 130 6.17 -6.30 -2.17
N LYS A 131 5.62 -6.19 -0.95
CA LYS A 131 4.65 -5.16 -0.60
C LYS A 131 5.08 -4.45 0.68
N TRP A 132 4.87 -3.14 0.69
CA TRP A 132 4.97 -2.31 1.88
C TRP A 132 3.63 -2.26 2.60
N TYR A 133 3.71 -2.20 3.92
CA TYR A 133 2.56 -2.15 4.81
C TYR A 133 2.77 -1.08 5.86
N LEU A 134 1.71 -0.38 6.24
CA LEU A 134 1.68 0.55 7.35
C LEU A 134 1.89 -0.22 8.65
N ASP A 135 2.89 0.17 9.42
CA ASP A 135 3.19 -0.46 10.71
C ASP A 135 3.36 0.62 11.79
N PRO A 136 2.35 0.82 12.64
CA PRO A 136 2.39 1.85 13.68
C PRO A 136 3.34 1.50 14.84
N THR A 137 4.02 0.34 14.80
CA THR A 137 4.99 -0.07 15.84
C THR A 137 6.40 0.42 15.59
N GLY A 138 6.66 1.07 14.45
CA GLY A 138 7.95 1.65 14.14
C GLY A 138 8.31 2.76 15.12
N VAL A 139 9.29 2.49 15.97
CA VAL A 139 9.91 3.50 16.84
C VAL A 139 11.06 4.13 16.06
N GLN A 140 11.11 5.46 16.05
CA GLN A 140 12.27 6.23 15.57
C GLN A 140 13.35 6.31 16.66
#